data_AF-A0A6P2FIC7-F1
#
_entry.id   AF-A0A6P2FIC7-F1
#
_cell.length_a   1.000
_cell.length_b   1.000
_cell.length_c   1.000
_cell.angle_alpha   90.00
_cell.angle_beta   90.00
_cell.angle_gamma   90.00
#
_symmetry.space_group_name_H-M   'P 1'
#
loop_
_entity.id
_entity.type
_entity.pdbx_description
1 polymer ?
#
loop_
_entity_poly.entity_id
_entity_poly.type
_entity_poly.pdbx_seq_one_letter_code
_entity_poly.pdbx_strand_id
1 'polypeptide(L)' 'MARSSAEENRKPARRLALLRRRAEHLEQRIKADPSRPADHDKAEVAALRWAIADLEQKYQPKGLGA' A
#
# COMPACT_ATOMS: atom_id res chain seq x y z
N MET A 1 -21.04 25.00 2.69
CA MET A 1 -20.75 23.80 3.51
C MET A 1 -19.75 22.92 2.76
N ALA A 2 -18.47 22.91 3.16
CA ALA A 2 -17.38 22.20 2.46
C ALA A 2 -16.84 21.03 3.32
N ARG A 3 -17.65 20.00 3.57
CA ARG A 3 -17.25 18.85 4.42
C ARG A 3 -16.86 17.59 3.64
N SER A 4 -16.93 17.55 2.32
CA SER A 4 -16.88 16.26 1.60
C SER A 4 -15.49 15.83 1.12
N SER A 5 -14.52 16.74 0.94
CA SER A 5 -13.22 16.36 0.35
C SER A 5 -12.22 15.78 1.36
N ALA A 6 -12.34 16.10 2.64
CA ALA A 6 -11.39 15.65 3.67
C ALA A 6 -11.68 14.23 4.18
N GLU A 7 -12.96 13.82 4.26
CA GLU A 7 -13.33 12.46 4.67
C GLU A 7 -13.11 11.44 3.56
N GLU A 8 -13.31 11.84 2.30
CA GLU A 8 -13.08 10.98 1.14
C GLU A 8 -11.58 10.75 0.91
N ASN A 9 -10.72 11.74 1.16
CA ASN A 9 -9.25 11.60 1.11
C ASN A 9 -8.62 10.86 2.30
N ARG A 10 -9.31 10.74 3.45
CA ARG A 10 -8.79 9.97 4.61
C ARG A 10 -8.90 8.46 4.43
N LYS A 11 -9.90 7.98 3.68
CA LYS A 11 -10.13 6.56 3.38
C LYS A 11 -8.97 5.93 2.58
N PRO A 12 -8.47 6.53 1.48
CA PRO A 12 -7.33 5.98 0.75
C PRO A 12 -6.05 6.04 1.56
N ALA A 13 -5.77 7.13 2.29
CA ALA A 13 -4.57 7.24 3.12
C ALA A 13 -4.49 6.12 4.19
N ARG A 14 -5.61 5.81 4.85
CA ARG A 14 -5.69 4.69 5.82
C ARG A 14 -5.48 3.33 5.15
N ARG A 15 -6.10 3.11 3.99
CA ARG A 15 -5.94 1.85 3.24
C ARG A 15 -4.49 1.66 2.78
N LEU A 16 -3.87 2.73 2.30
CA LEU A 16 -2.48 2.74 1.84
C LEU A 16 -1.50 2.47 2.99
N ALA A 17 -1.73 3.08 4.17
CA ALA A 17 -0.97 2.78 5.38
C ALA A 17 -1.10 1.31 5.82
N LEU A 18 -2.31 0.74 5.73
CA LEU A 18 -2.55 -0.68 6.05
C LEU A 18 -1.80 -1.61 5.09
N LEU A 19 -1.87 -1.35 3.79
CA LEU A 19 -1.19 -2.14 2.76
C LEU A 19 0.34 -2.09 2.94
N ARG A 20 0.89 -0.89 3.20
CA ARG A 20 2.33 -0.72 3.48
C ARG A 20 2.76 -1.50 4.72
N ARG A 21 2.00 -1.41 5.82
CA ARG A 21 2.29 -2.15 7.05
C ARG A 21 2.26 -3.67 6.83
N ARG A 22 1.32 -4.17 6.03
CA ARG A 22 1.23 -5.61 5.71
C ARG A 22 2.44 -6.05 4.86
N ALA A 23 2.84 -5.26 3.87
CA ALA A 23 4.00 -5.56 3.04
C ALA A 23 5.29 -5.60 3.89
N GLU A 24 5.48 -4.61 4.77
CA GLU A 24 6.63 -4.57 5.68
C GLU A 24 6.67 -5.77 6.62
N HIS A 25 5.54 -6.17 7.19
CA HIS A 25 5.47 -7.34 8.07
C HIS A 25 5.84 -8.64 7.34
N LEU A 26 5.39 -8.82 6.09
CA LEU A 26 5.78 -9.97 5.28
C LEU A 26 7.28 -9.94 4.95
N GLU A 27 7.83 -8.77 4.59
CA GLU A 27 9.27 -8.63 4.36
C GLU A 27 10.10 -8.94 5.62
N GLN A 28 9.63 -8.53 6.80
CA GLN A 28 10.27 -8.88 8.07
C GLN A 28 10.21 -10.38 8.33
N ARG A 29 9.08 -11.05 8.06
CA ARG A 29 8.96 -12.51 8.18
C ARG A 29 9.91 -13.26 7.26
N ILE A 30 10.04 -12.80 6.00
CA ILE A 30 10.98 -13.36 5.02
C ILE A 30 12.43 -13.22 5.50
N LYS A 31 12.77 -12.06 6.10
CA LYS A 31 14.11 -11.81 6.63
C LYS A 31 14.40 -12.59 7.92
N ALA A 32 13.40 -12.77 8.77
CA ALA A 32 13.54 -13.46 10.05
C ALA A 32 13.75 -14.96 9.90
N ASP A 33 13.20 -15.57 8.84
CA ASP A 33 13.29 -17.01 8.59
C ASP A 33 13.64 -17.30 7.11
N PRO A 34 14.93 -17.20 6.74
CA PRO A 34 15.37 -17.41 5.37
C PRO A 34 15.38 -18.89 4.94
N SER A 35 15.26 -19.84 5.87
CA SER A 35 15.20 -21.28 5.58
C SER A 35 13.78 -21.75 5.26
N ARG A 36 12.76 -20.96 5.59
CA ARG A 36 11.38 -21.22 5.20
C ARG A 36 11.14 -20.88 3.71
N PRO A 37 10.38 -21.72 2.97
CA PRO A 37 9.88 -21.36 1.65
C PRO A 37 9.08 -20.06 1.69
N ALA A 38 9.66 -19.00 1.14
CA ALA A 38 9.14 -17.64 1.18
C ALA A 38 8.40 -17.24 -0.11
N ASP A 39 8.22 -18.14 -1.07
CA ASP A 39 7.67 -17.81 -2.40
C ASP A 39 6.25 -17.25 -2.31
N HIS A 40 5.43 -17.79 -1.40
CA HIS A 40 4.11 -17.25 -1.11
C HIS A 40 4.19 -15.83 -0.51
N ASP A 41 5.03 -15.63 0.50
CA ASP A 41 5.18 -14.33 1.16
C ASP A 41 5.76 -13.28 0.17
N LYS A 42 6.69 -13.67 -0.71
CA LYS A 42 7.24 -12.82 -1.78
C LYS A 42 6.19 -12.45 -2.82
N ALA A 43 5.37 -13.42 -3.26
CA ALA A 43 4.27 -13.17 -4.18
C ALA A 43 3.24 -12.21 -3.59
N GLU A 44 2.92 -12.37 -2.30
CA GLU A 44 2.00 -11.50 -1.59
C GLU A 44 2.57 -10.08 -1.42
N VAL A 45 3.87 -9.93 -1.10
CA VAL A 45 4.56 -8.63 -1.10
C VAL A 45 4.49 -7.96 -2.48
N ALA A 46 4.73 -8.70 -3.55
CA ALA A 46 4.64 -8.18 -4.91
C ALA A 46 3.21 -7.69 -5.23
N ALA A 47 2.18 -8.47 -4.88
CA ALA A 47 0.78 -8.09 -5.07
C ALA A 47 0.42 -6.84 -4.25
N LEU A 48 0.90 -6.73 -3.01
CA LEU A 48 0.69 -5.56 -2.16
C LEU A 48 1.36 -4.31 -2.73
N ARG A 49 2.57 -4.43 -3.28
CA ARG A 49 3.27 -3.32 -3.95
C ARG A 49 2.50 -2.81 -5.16
N TRP A 50 1.96 -3.71 -5.99
CA TRP A 50 1.08 -3.36 -7.10
C TRP A 50 -0.19 -2.64 -6.62
N ALA A 51 -0.85 -3.16 -5.59
CA ALA A 51 -2.05 -2.54 -5.03
C ALA A 51 -1.77 -1.15 -4.43
N ILE A 52 -0.61 -0.96 -3.80
CA ILE A 52 -0.16 0.35 -3.30
C ILE A 52 0.03 1.31 -4.48
N ALA A 53 0.76 0.91 -5.52
CA ALA A 53 1.00 1.77 -6.69
C ALA A 53 -0.30 2.15 -7.42
N ASP A 54 -1.24 1.21 -7.57
CA ASP A 54 -2.57 1.49 -8.14
C ASP A 54 -3.36 2.49 -7.28
N LEU A 55 -3.31 2.34 -5.95
CA LEU A 55 -3.94 3.30 -5.03
C LEU A 55 -3.25 4.67 -5.12
N GLU A 56 -1.93 4.71 -5.15
CA GLU A 56 -1.16 5.95 -5.27
C GLU A 56 -1.49 6.68 -6.56
N GLN A 57 -1.62 5.98 -7.70
CA GLN A 57 -2.01 6.59 -8.96
C GLN A 57 -3.46 7.09 -8.96
N LYS A 58 -4.39 6.34 -8.35
CA LYS A 58 -5.80 6.73 -8.27
C LYS A 58 -6.05 7.93 -7.36
N TYR A 59 -5.25 8.06 -6.31
CA TYR A 59 -5.43 9.10 -5.28
C TYR A 59 -4.34 10.16 -5.27
N GLN A 60 -3.34 10.09 -6.15
CA GLN A 60 -2.47 11.21 -6.43
C GLN A 60 -3.35 12.36 -6.90
N PRO A 61 -3.33 13.52 -6.23
CA PRO A 61 -3.93 14.71 -6.80
C PRO A 61 -3.18 14.93 -8.11
N LYS A 62 -3.87 14.80 -9.25
CA LYS A 62 -3.35 15.28 -10.52
C LYS A 62 -3.08 16.76 -10.31
N GLY A 63 -1.84 17.10 -10.02
CA GLY A 63 -1.38 18.47 -10.04
C GLY A 63 -1.67 19.00 -11.44
N LEU A 64 -2.52 20.03 -11.49
CA LEU A 64 -2.60 20.95 -12.61
C LEU A 64 -1.19 21.40 -13.00
N GLY A 65 -0.83 21.22 -14.28
CA GLY A 65 0.14 22.04 -15.00
C GLY A 65 1.62 21.77 -14.72
N ALA A 66 2.29 21.19 -15.72
CA ALA A 66 3.30 21.89 -16.53
C ALA A 66 3.43 21.18 -17.88
#